data_AF-B9Z100-F1
#
_entry.id   AF-B9Z100-F1
#
_cell.length_a   1.000
_cell.length_b   1.000
_cell.length_c   1.000
_cell.angle_alpha   90.00
_cell.angle_beta   90.00
_cell.angle_gamma   90.00
#
_symmetry.space_group_name_H-M   'P 1'
#
loop_
_entity.id
_entity.type
_entity.pdbx_description
1 polymer ?
#
loop_
_entity_poly.entity_id
_entity_poly.type
_entity_poly.pdbx_seq_one_letter_code
_entity_poly.pdbx_strand_id
1 'polypeptide(L)'
;GHHRRAVHGSHPPPAFSGAGNLPANKTLSGIKSKEHQGGQYNELLFDDTPGEVRAKLSSEHGQTQLNQGYLTHPRTDGKATPRGEGFELRTDRHGAIRAGHGLLLSTEAQPSASGKQLARDGAQSQLDAALSLSQSLGETATAQLADSVETGPTEIKPDNGKGANKADGHLQHHVQALKAWEAGTNTDKDSKAANESFPRDASLPRSVAGQQPLMILSAPAGLAATTDNSLTLAAGTNLDQIAQRDTQQTSGRRWLHNVGQHISLFVAGVKDSISLKLIAAKGKVQVQAQSDAMELTADRDVTITSCKGKVVISAKHDILLTSGGGYIRLSGGNIDIHCPDTVSIKGADHALTGPATLPVSFPPLPQPGKHWIAASLMDAEGKPIADAKYKIRFDGGMTLAGTLDQAGVGQRHQAVPLEPAQVSYELPSPKPEAEVDPLSLLQQQIEQKLPAGGNGGNT
;
A
#
# COMPACT_ATOMS: atom_id res chain seq x y z
N GLY A 1 18.12 11.22 -56.02
CA GLY A 1 19.31 10.53 -56.57
C GLY A 1 19.00 9.05 -56.66
N HIS A 2 19.24 8.45 -57.83
CA HIS A 2 18.86 7.09 -58.19
C HIS A 2 19.53 5.99 -57.36
N HIS A 3 18.73 5.06 -56.80
CA HIS A 3 19.17 3.68 -56.58
C HIS A 3 18.23 2.72 -57.34
N ARG A 4 18.57 2.46 -58.60
CA ARG A 4 18.10 1.26 -59.31
C ARG A 4 18.92 0.08 -58.78
N ARG A 5 18.30 -0.79 -57.97
CA ARG A 5 18.80 -2.17 -57.87
C ARG A 5 18.41 -2.88 -59.16
N ALA A 6 19.39 -3.07 -60.05
CA ALA A 6 19.27 -3.98 -61.17
C ALA A 6 19.08 -5.41 -60.61
N VAL A 7 17.91 -6.00 -60.84
CA VAL A 7 17.70 -7.43 -60.62
C VAL A 7 18.24 -8.13 -61.85
N HIS A 8 19.41 -8.73 -61.73
CA HIS A 8 19.97 -9.63 -62.75
C HIS A 8 19.44 -11.04 -62.43
N GLY A 9 18.54 -11.56 -63.26
CA GLY A 9 18.01 -12.92 -63.13
C GLY A 9 16.52 -12.99 -63.47
N SER A 10 16.10 -14.08 -64.09
CA SER A 10 14.75 -14.44 -64.58
C SER A 10 13.61 -14.46 -63.54
N HIS A 11 13.79 -13.83 -62.38
CA HIS A 11 12.85 -13.86 -61.28
C HIS A 11 11.97 -12.60 -61.32
N PRO A 12 10.63 -12.76 -61.33
CA PRO A 12 9.74 -11.61 -61.24
C PRO A 12 10.00 -10.84 -59.94
N PRO A 13 9.92 -9.50 -59.96
CA PRO A 13 10.09 -8.69 -58.77
C PRO A 13 9.08 -9.11 -57.69
N PRO A 14 9.47 -9.10 -56.41
CA PRO A 14 8.60 -9.56 -55.33
C PRO A 14 7.30 -8.74 -55.29
N ALA A 15 6.16 -9.43 -55.25
CA ALA A 15 4.87 -8.81 -54.94
C ALA A 15 4.79 -8.53 -53.43
N PHE A 16 4.93 -7.25 -53.07
CA PHE A 16 4.84 -6.79 -51.69
C PHE A 16 3.40 -6.79 -51.20
N SER A 17 3.21 -7.13 -49.93
CA SER A 17 1.93 -7.24 -49.24
C SER A 17 0.90 -8.16 -49.93
N GLY A 18 1.38 -9.05 -50.82
CA GLY A 18 0.54 -10.02 -51.54
C GLY A 18 -0.44 -9.39 -52.53
N ALA A 19 -0.28 -8.12 -52.89
CA ALA A 19 -1.22 -7.37 -53.70
C ALA A 19 -0.55 -6.53 -54.79
N GLY A 20 -1.24 -6.43 -55.94
CA GLY A 20 -0.88 -5.58 -57.08
C GLY A 20 0.26 -6.12 -57.95
N ASN A 21 0.38 -5.54 -59.15
CA ASN A 21 1.41 -5.85 -60.13
C ASN A 21 2.17 -4.59 -60.55
N LEU A 22 3.37 -4.78 -61.11
CA LEU A 22 4.03 -3.71 -61.85
C LEU A 22 3.25 -3.38 -63.13
N PRO A 23 3.26 -2.13 -63.61
CA PRO A 23 4.01 -0.97 -63.10
C PRO A 23 3.27 -0.17 -62.01
N ALA A 24 2.04 -0.53 -61.66
CA ALA A 24 1.18 0.27 -60.79
C ALA A 24 1.77 0.44 -59.37
N ASN A 25 2.52 -0.55 -58.88
CA ASN A 25 3.19 -0.52 -57.58
C ASN A 25 4.70 -0.21 -57.66
N LYS A 26 5.14 0.56 -58.67
CA LYS A 26 6.56 0.91 -58.89
C LYS A 26 7.23 1.71 -57.76
N THR A 27 6.44 2.32 -56.88
CA THR A 27 6.92 3.11 -55.72
C THR A 27 7.21 2.23 -54.50
N LEU A 28 6.95 0.92 -54.58
CA LEU A 28 7.23 -0.03 -53.52
C LEU A 28 8.63 -0.64 -53.67
N SER A 29 9.38 -0.73 -52.58
CA SER A 29 10.68 -1.41 -52.51
C SER A 29 10.86 -2.15 -51.19
N GLY A 30 11.76 -3.13 -51.09
CA GLY A 30 11.90 -3.91 -49.86
C GLY A 30 12.53 -5.29 -49.99
N ILE A 31 12.35 -6.10 -48.94
CA ILE A 31 12.77 -7.50 -48.85
C ILE A 31 11.57 -8.34 -48.39
N LYS A 32 11.30 -9.44 -49.08
CA LYS A 32 10.28 -10.42 -48.69
C LYS A 32 10.90 -11.81 -48.65
N SER A 33 10.93 -12.44 -47.48
CA SER A 33 11.38 -13.83 -47.31
C SER A 33 10.17 -14.77 -47.22
N LYS A 34 10.35 -16.05 -47.58
CA LYS A 34 9.31 -17.07 -47.42
C LYS A 34 9.68 -18.03 -46.30
N GLU A 35 8.68 -18.52 -45.60
CA GLU A 35 8.81 -19.61 -44.64
C GLU A 35 9.38 -20.86 -45.33
N HIS A 36 10.30 -21.55 -44.65
CA HIS A 36 10.86 -22.78 -45.18
C HIS A 36 9.82 -23.90 -45.07
N GLN A 37 9.46 -24.51 -46.20
CA GLN A 37 8.42 -25.55 -46.29
C GLN A 37 7.04 -25.12 -45.76
N GLY A 38 6.78 -23.82 -45.74
CA GLY A 38 5.51 -23.26 -45.26
C GLY A 38 4.95 -22.17 -46.18
N GLY A 39 3.85 -21.56 -45.75
CA GLY A 39 3.10 -20.56 -46.52
C GLY A 39 3.32 -19.11 -46.07
N GLN A 40 3.93 -18.90 -44.90
CA GLN A 40 4.11 -17.58 -44.31
C GLN A 40 5.29 -16.81 -44.92
N TYR A 41 5.38 -15.53 -44.61
CA TYR A 41 6.49 -14.68 -45.04
C TYR A 41 6.83 -13.61 -44.01
N ASN A 42 8.05 -13.09 -44.11
CA ASN A 42 8.43 -11.83 -43.47
C ASN A 42 8.64 -10.78 -44.56
N GLU A 43 8.33 -9.53 -44.25
CA GLU A 43 8.38 -8.43 -45.21
C GLU A 43 8.90 -7.15 -44.54
N LEU A 44 9.96 -6.59 -45.12
CA LEU A 44 10.39 -5.21 -44.95
C LEU A 44 9.99 -4.45 -46.22
N LEU A 45 9.14 -3.44 -46.10
CA LEU A 45 8.57 -2.68 -47.21
C LEU A 45 8.79 -1.18 -46.99
N PHE A 46 9.21 -0.48 -48.04
CA PHE A 46 9.22 0.97 -48.17
C PHE A 46 8.27 1.37 -49.30
N ASP A 47 7.41 2.34 -49.05
CA ASP A 47 6.50 2.92 -50.04
C ASP A 47 6.87 4.39 -50.21
N ASP A 48 7.48 4.73 -51.35
CA ASP A 48 7.94 6.08 -51.69
C ASP A 48 6.90 6.85 -52.51
N THR A 49 5.62 6.48 -52.41
CA THR A 49 4.53 7.20 -53.08
C THR A 49 4.50 8.66 -52.56
N PRO A 50 4.51 9.67 -53.45
CA PRO A 50 4.54 11.08 -53.03
C PRO A 50 3.38 11.42 -52.08
N GLY A 51 3.71 12.00 -50.92
CA GLY A 51 2.72 12.34 -49.88
C GLY A 51 2.26 11.17 -49.01
N GLU A 52 2.65 9.94 -49.32
CA GLU A 52 2.22 8.71 -48.63
C GLU A 52 3.43 7.86 -48.19
N VAL A 53 4.54 8.51 -47.83
CA VAL A 53 5.80 7.83 -47.50
C VAL A 53 5.63 6.99 -46.24
N ARG A 54 6.02 5.71 -46.31
CA ARG A 54 5.97 4.79 -45.16
C ARG A 54 7.02 3.69 -45.21
N ALA A 55 7.27 3.10 -44.04
CA ALA A 55 8.05 1.88 -43.87
C ALA A 55 7.25 0.85 -43.03
N LYS A 56 7.39 -0.43 -43.35
CA LYS A 56 6.74 -1.54 -42.66
C LYS A 56 7.72 -2.69 -42.47
N LEU A 57 7.86 -3.18 -41.24
CA LEU A 57 8.49 -4.46 -40.92
C LEU A 57 7.40 -5.40 -40.40
N SER A 58 7.25 -6.57 -41.01
CA SER A 58 6.12 -7.47 -40.72
C SER A 58 6.47 -8.94 -40.81
N SER A 59 5.75 -9.73 -40.01
CA SER A 59 5.69 -11.19 -40.07
C SER A 59 4.22 -11.61 -40.18
N GLU A 60 3.92 -12.56 -41.07
CA GLU A 60 2.58 -13.17 -41.16
C GLU A 60 2.15 -13.83 -39.84
N HIS A 61 3.10 -14.27 -39.01
CA HIS A 61 2.78 -14.91 -37.74
C HIS A 61 2.11 -13.92 -36.77
N GLY A 62 0.81 -14.14 -36.53
CA GLY A 62 -0.01 -13.24 -35.72
C GLY A 62 -0.09 -11.82 -36.30
N GLN A 63 0.20 -11.68 -37.61
CA GLN A 63 0.24 -10.39 -38.29
C GLN A 63 1.06 -9.37 -37.47
N THR A 64 2.25 -9.76 -37.02
CA THR A 64 3.09 -8.95 -36.14
C THR A 64 3.83 -7.89 -36.95
N GLN A 65 3.63 -6.60 -36.64
CA GLN A 65 4.10 -5.51 -37.50
C GLN A 65 4.58 -4.28 -36.71
N LEU A 66 5.66 -3.66 -37.21
CA LEU A 66 6.02 -2.28 -36.95
C LEU A 66 5.77 -1.47 -38.23
N ASN A 67 4.82 -0.54 -38.19
CA ASN A 67 4.45 0.33 -39.29
C ASN A 67 4.79 1.78 -38.95
N GLN A 68 5.34 2.55 -39.90
CA GLN A 68 5.81 3.91 -39.69
C GLN A 68 5.46 4.81 -40.89
N GLY A 69 5.08 6.06 -40.66
CA GLY A 69 4.73 7.04 -41.68
C GLY A 69 3.23 7.07 -42.00
N TYR A 70 2.90 7.17 -43.29
CA TYR A 70 1.50 7.19 -43.77
C TYR A 70 0.94 5.76 -43.85
N LEU A 71 0.18 5.34 -42.84
CA LEU A 71 -0.26 3.95 -42.73
C LEU A 71 -1.44 3.69 -43.69
N THR A 72 -1.31 2.67 -44.53
CA THR A 72 -2.37 2.26 -45.46
C THR A 72 -2.56 0.74 -45.46
N HIS A 73 -3.71 0.28 -45.95
CA HIS A 73 -3.90 -1.10 -46.40
C HIS A 73 -2.95 -1.45 -47.57
N PRO A 74 -2.79 -2.73 -47.94
CA PRO A 74 -1.98 -3.12 -49.09
C PRO A 74 -2.37 -2.34 -50.35
N ARG A 75 -1.37 -1.82 -51.07
CA ARG A 75 -1.58 -1.04 -52.29
C ARG A 75 -1.94 -1.96 -53.45
N THR A 76 -3.07 -1.69 -54.10
CA THR A 76 -3.54 -2.41 -55.30
C THR A 76 -3.73 -1.41 -56.42
N ASP A 77 -3.15 -1.70 -57.58
CA ASP A 77 -3.19 -0.84 -58.78
C ASP A 77 -2.78 0.62 -58.50
N GLY A 78 -1.73 0.81 -57.68
CA GLY A 78 -1.20 2.12 -57.32
C GLY A 78 -2.01 2.86 -56.25
N LYS A 79 -3.14 2.31 -55.78
CA LYS A 79 -4.03 2.94 -54.78
C LYS A 79 -4.01 2.17 -53.46
N ALA A 80 -4.10 2.88 -52.34
CA ALA A 80 -4.20 2.28 -51.02
C ALA A 80 -5.19 3.06 -50.16
N THR A 81 -5.97 2.35 -49.34
CA THR A 81 -6.88 2.99 -48.37
C THR A 81 -6.09 3.38 -47.12
N PRO A 82 -6.13 4.65 -46.67
CA PRO A 82 -5.48 5.08 -45.43
C PRO A 82 -6.07 4.39 -44.20
N ARG A 83 -5.24 4.15 -43.18
CA ARG A 83 -5.64 3.56 -41.89
C ARG A 83 -5.09 4.29 -40.66
N GLY A 84 -4.19 5.26 -40.84
CA GLY A 84 -3.61 6.05 -39.75
C GLY A 84 -2.31 6.75 -40.17
N GLU A 85 -1.74 7.52 -39.26
CA GLU A 85 -0.47 8.22 -39.44
C GLU A 85 0.39 8.09 -38.18
N GLY A 86 1.71 8.14 -38.32
CA GLY A 86 2.66 8.04 -37.20
C GLY A 86 3.32 6.67 -37.16
N PHE A 87 3.22 5.95 -36.03
CA PHE A 87 3.72 4.59 -35.92
C PHE A 87 2.70 3.67 -35.26
N GLU A 88 2.77 2.39 -35.60
CA GLU A 88 1.97 1.34 -34.99
C GLU A 88 2.85 0.12 -34.76
N LEU A 89 2.85 -0.36 -33.52
CA LEU A 89 3.34 -1.69 -33.16
C LEU A 89 2.12 -2.57 -32.84
N ARG A 90 1.87 -3.60 -33.65
CA ARG A 90 0.71 -4.49 -33.51
C ARG A 90 1.07 -5.97 -33.59
N THR A 91 0.28 -6.80 -32.93
CA THR A 91 0.30 -8.26 -33.05
C THR A 91 -1.03 -8.83 -32.55
N ASP A 92 -1.44 -9.97 -33.10
CA ASP A 92 -2.57 -10.76 -32.57
C ASP A 92 -2.11 -11.69 -31.43
N ARG A 93 -0.83 -11.63 -31.05
CA ARG A 93 -0.18 -12.40 -29.98
C ARG A 93 0.19 -11.50 -28.80
N HIS A 94 0.91 -12.05 -27.84
CA HIS A 94 1.44 -11.25 -26.72
C HIS A 94 2.53 -10.28 -27.19
N GLY A 95 2.53 -9.08 -26.60
CA GLY A 95 3.58 -8.08 -26.78
C GLY A 95 4.25 -7.73 -25.45
N ALA A 96 5.50 -7.29 -25.50
CA ALA A 96 6.22 -6.79 -24.33
C ALA A 96 7.13 -5.63 -24.74
N ILE A 97 7.08 -4.54 -23.96
CA ILE A 97 8.06 -3.44 -23.99
C ILE A 97 8.80 -3.49 -22.66
N ARG A 98 10.12 -3.69 -22.72
CA ARG A 98 10.98 -3.79 -21.53
C ARG A 98 12.16 -2.84 -21.67
N ALA A 99 12.36 -1.98 -20.68
CA ALA A 99 13.47 -1.05 -20.63
C ALA A 99 14.07 -1.06 -19.22
N GLY A 100 15.25 -1.65 -19.06
CA GLY A 100 15.91 -1.85 -17.76
C GLY A 100 16.40 -0.56 -17.10
N HIS A 101 16.48 0.52 -17.88
CA HIS A 101 16.77 1.87 -17.41
C HIS A 101 15.53 2.77 -17.45
N GLY A 102 14.34 2.17 -17.52
CA GLY A 102 13.04 2.82 -17.45
C GLY A 102 12.40 3.16 -18.82
N LEU A 103 11.10 3.51 -18.80
CA LEU A 103 10.25 3.74 -19.96
C LEU A 103 9.48 5.06 -19.84
N LEU A 104 9.67 5.97 -20.80
CA LEU A 104 8.85 7.18 -20.97
C LEU A 104 7.79 6.94 -22.05
N LEU A 105 6.52 7.04 -21.68
CA LEU A 105 5.39 7.06 -22.62
C LEU A 105 4.75 8.45 -22.55
N SER A 106 4.91 9.23 -23.61
CA SER A 106 4.55 10.65 -23.61
C SER A 106 3.78 11.06 -24.85
N THR A 107 2.79 11.94 -24.67
CA THR A 107 2.18 12.72 -25.77
C THR A 107 2.66 14.18 -25.78
N GLU A 108 3.74 14.50 -25.05
CA GLU A 108 4.43 15.79 -25.16
C GLU A 108 5.05 15.92 -26.55
N ALA A 109 4.81 17.05 -27.20
CA ALA A 109 5.26 17.26 -28.57
C ALA A 109 6.78 17.51 -28.61
N GLN A 110 7.46 16.82 -29.53
CA GLN A 110 8.87 17.03 -29.83
C GLN A 110 9.08 17.13 -31.36
N PRO A 111 8.69 18.26 -31.97
CA PRO A 111 8.70 18.42 -33.42
C PRO A 111 10.06 18.13 -34.02
N SER A 112 10.08 17.44 -35.16
CA SER A 112 11.31 17.10 -35.88
C SER A 112 12.38 16.37 -35.05
N ALA A 113 11.98 15.72 -33.95
CA ALA A 113 12.88 15.10 -32.98
C ALA A 113 13.99 16.07 -32.48
N SER A 114 13.69 17.36 -32.33
CA SER A 114 14.67 18.43 -32.08
C SER A 114 15.24 18.49 -30.65
N GLY A 115 15.14 17.41 -29.86
CA GLY A 115 15.54 17.39 -28.45
C GLY A 115 16.10 16.03 -28.03
N LYS A 116 16.31 15.84 -26.73
CA LYS A 116 16.76 14.55 -26.20
C LYS A 116 15.65 13.50 -26.28
N GLN A 117 16.02 12.23 -26.40
CA GLN A 117 15.06 11.12 -26.41
C GLN A 117 14.19 11.07 -25.13
N LEU A 118 14.76 11.43 -23.97
CA LEU A 118 14.07 11.41 -22.68
C LEU A 118 13.72 12.81 -22.17
N ALA A 119 13.58 13.80 -23.06
CA ALA A 119 13.05 15.12 -22.71
C ALA A 119 11.64 14.98 -22.07
N ARG A 120 11.44 15.62 -20.92
CA ARG A 120 10.29 15.34 -20.03
C ARG A 120 9.95 16.48 -19.07
N ASP A 121 10.24 17.72 -19.48
CA ASP A 121 10.10 18.91 -18.63
C ASP A 121 8.66 19.07 -18.12
N GLY A 122 7.66 18.71 -18.94
CA GLY A 122 6.26 18.70 -18.55
C GLY A 122 5.99 17.72 -17.41
N ALA A 123 6.36 16.45 -17.59
CA ALA A 123 6.23 15.41 -16.57
C ALA A 123 6.96 15.77 -15.26
N GLN A 124 8.19 16.29 -15.35
CA GLN A 124 8.97 16.73 -14.19
C GLN A 124 8.24 17.85 -13.44
N SER A 125 7.76 18.87 -14.15
CA SER A 125 7.04 20.00 -13.55
C SER A 125 5.75 19.55 -12.86
N GLN A 126 5.04 18.55 -13.39
CA GLN A 126 3.84 18.00 -12.74
C GLN A 126 4.17 17.25 -11.44
N LEU A 127 5.25 16.46 -11.41
CA LEU A 127 5.71 15.81 -10.18
C LEU A 127 6.22 16.81 -9.14
N ASP A 128 6.96 17.84 -9.55
CA ASP A 128 7.42 18.93 -8.67
C ASP A 128 6.23 19.66 -8.02
N ALA A 129 5.19 19.96 -8.80
CA ALA A 129 3.96 20.57 -8.29
C ALA A 129 3.19 19.65 -7.34
N ALA A 130 3.11 18.35 -7.65
CA ALA A 130 2.46 17.37 -6.78
C ALA A 130 3.19 17.24 -5.43
N LEU A 131 4.52 17.17 -5.44
CA LEU A 131 5.32 17.15 -4.22
C LEU A 131 5.12 18.42 -3.39
N SER A 132 5.20 19.59 -4.03
CA SER A 132 5.05 20.88 -3.37
C SER A 132 3.67 21.03 -2.71
N LEU A 133 2.61 20.62 -3.41
CA LEU A 133 1.25 20.63 -2.87
C LEU A 133 1.10 19.70 -1.67
N SER A 134 1.62 18.48 -1.77
CA SER A 134 1.55 17.49 -0.70
C SER A 134 2.31 17.93 0.55
N GLN A 135 3.52 18.52 0.38
CA GLN A 135 4.30 19.08 1.48
C GLN A 135 3.59 20.27 2.13
N SER A 136 3.10 21.24 1.36
CA SER A 136 2.44 22.43 1.90
C SER A 136 1.14 22.10 2.66
N LEU A 137 0.30 21.21 2.10
CA LEU A 137 -0.90 20.75 2.81
C LEU A 137 -0.56 19.88 4.02
N GLY A 138 0.47 19.03 3.92
CA GLY A 138 0.95 18.20 5.01
C GLY A 138 1.45 19.04 6.20
N GLU A 139 2.28 20.06 5.95
CA GLU A 139 2.74 21.00 6.98
C GLU A 139 1.57 21.71 7.66
N THR A 140 0.58 22.15 6.88
CA THR A 140 -0.62 22.78 7.41
C THR A 140 -1.44 21.81 8.26
N ALA A 141 -1.57 20.55 7.83
CA ALA A 141 -2.29 19.50 8.54
C ALA A 141 -1.61 19.19 9.88
N THR A 142 -0.29 18.99 9.89
CA THR A 142 0.49 18.73 11.11
C THR A 142 0.41 19.88 12.10
N ALA A 143 0.42 21.14 11.62
CA ALA A 143 0.23 22.31 12.48
C ALA A 143 -1.17 22.36 13.14
N GLN A 144 -2.15 21.62 12.59
CA GLN A 144 -3.52 21.48 13.10
C GLN A 144 -3.76 20.11 13.74
N LEU A 145 -2.69 19.47 14.25
CA LEU A 145 -2.73 18.19 14.98
C LEU A 145 -3.18 16.97 14.15
N ALA A 146 -3.26 17.08 12.82
CA ALA A 146 -3.48 15.93 11.94
C ALA A 146 -2.16 15.19 11.66
N ASP A 147 -2.27 13.95 11.18
CA ASP A 147 -1.08 13.12 10.90
C ASP A 147 -0.21 13.69 9.77
N SER A 148 1.11 13.50 9.93
CA SER A 148 2.13 13.92 8.99
C SER A 148 2.13 13.01 7.76
N VAL A 149 2.32 13.60 6.57
CA VAL A 149 2.36 12.85 5.31
C VAL A 149 3.81 12.47 4.97
N GLU A 150 4.07 11.19 4.70
CA GLU A 150 5.38 10.66 4.28
C GLU A 150 5.67 10.98 2.79
N THR A 151 5.94 12.25 2.48
CA THR A 151 6.33 12.72 1.14
C THR A 151 7.84 12.65 0.90
N GLY A 152 8.59 12.77 1.99
CA GLY A 152 10.04 12.83 2.00
C GLY A 152 10.68 11.54 2.53
N PRO A 153 12.01 11.56 2.69
CA PRO A 153 12.76 10.39 3.13
C PRO A 153 12.56 10.06 4.60
N THR A 154 12.18 11.01 5.44
CA THR A 154 11.93 10.73 6.86
C THR A 154 10.65 9.93 7.00
N GLU A 155 10.78 8.69 7.46
CA GLU A 155 9.66 7.83 7.79
C GLU A 155 8.78 8.46 8.89
N ILE A 156 7.47 8.21 8.84
CA ILE A 156 6.52 8.57 9.89
C ILE A 156 6.11 7.29 10.63
N LYS A 157 6.36 7.27 11.94
CA LYS A 157 6.02 6.16 12.82
C LYS A 157 4.51 6.13 13.15
N PRO A 158 3.98 5.02 13.70
CA PRO A 158 2.58 4.93 14.11
C PRO A 158 2.14 5.97 15.16
N ASP A 159 3.08 6.55 15.92
CA ASP A 159 2.86 7.64 16.87
C ASP A 159 2.95 9.04 16.24
N ASN A 160 2.95 9.12 14.90
CA ASN A 160 3.16 10.31 14.09
C ASN A 160 4.54 10.99 14.30
N GLY A 161 5.47 10.31 15.00
CA GLY A 161 6.83 10.77 15.22
C GLY A 161 7.75 10.48 14.03
N LYS A 162 8.88 11.18 13.97
CA LYS A 162 9.91 10.94 12.94
C LYS A 162 10.62 9.60 13.17
N GLY A 163 10.77 8.85 12.08
CA GLY A 163 11.49 7.59 11.97
C GLY A 163 12.85 7.73 11.31
N ALA A 164 13.36 6.61 10.80
CA ALA A 164 14.61 6.60 10.05
C ALA A 164 14.41 7.21 8.65
N ASN A 165 15.49 7.72 8.06
CA ASN A 165 15.43 8.12 6.66
C ASN A 165 15.47 6.88 5.75
N LYS A 166 14.52 6.80 4.81
CA LYS A 166 14.49 5.86 3.70
C LYS A 166 15.09 6.52 2.45
N ALA A 167 15.69 5.70 1.60
CA ALA A 167 16.29 6.18 0.34
C ALA A 167 15.26 6.29 -0.79
N ASP A 168 14.19 5.52 -0.73
CA ASP A 168 13.16 5.39 -1.75
C ASP A 168 11.78 5.11 -1.14
N GLY A 169 10.78 4.88 -2.00
CA GLY A 169 9.42 4.53 -1.58
C GLY A 169 8.52 5.71 -1.24
N HIS A 170 9.00 6.94 -1.42
CA HIS A 170 8.28 8.19 -1.14
C HIS A 170 8.26 9.12 -2.38
N LEU A 171 7.35 10.11 -2.40
CA LEU A 171 7.13 10.99 -3.54
C LEU A 171 8.36 11.81 -3.95
N GLN A 172 9.12 12.32 -2.99
CA GLN A 172 10.35 13.08 -3.26
C GLN A 172 11.41 12.23 -3.99
N HIS A 173 11.49 10.92 -3.72
CA HIS A 173 12.39 10.03 -4.46
C HIS A 173 11.98 9.95 -5.94
N HIS A 174 10.69 9.86 -6.27
CA HIS A 174 10.25 9.87 -7.67
C HIS A 174 10.63 11.17 -8.40
N VAL A 175 10.48 12.31 -7.74
CA VAL A 175 10.90 13.62 -8.28
C VAL A 175 12.40 13.63 -8.61
N GLN A 176 13.23 13.21 -7.64
CA GLN A 176 14.68 13.23 -7.77
C GLN A 176 15.20 12.18 -8.76
N ALA A 177 14.62 10.98 -8.75
CA ALA A 177 14.97 9.91 -9.68
C ALA A 177 14.62 10.30 -11.11
N LEU A 178 13.49 10.98 -11.34
CA LEU A 178 13.12 11.50 -12.66
C LEU A 178 14.10 12.57 -13.13
N LYS A 179 14.55 13.44 -12.24
CA LYS A 179 15.55 14.48 -12.57
C LYS A 179 16.91 13.87 -12.92
N ALA A 180 17.38 12.90 -12.13
CA ALA A 180 18.65 12.20 -12.33
C ALA A 180 18.63 11.17 -13.47
N TRP A 181 17.47 10.86 -14.05
CA TRP A 181 17.25 9.65 -14.87
C TRP A 181 18.21 9.51 -16.08
N GLU A 182 18.64 10.62 -16.70
CA GLU A 182 19.57 10.59 -17.86
C GLU A 182 21.05 10.45 -17.48
N ALA A 183 21.40 10.52 -16.19
CA ALA A 183 22.79 10.49 -15.77
C ALA A 183 23.48 9.17 -16.17
N GLY A 184 24.63 9.30 -16.83
CA GLY A 184 25.39 8.17 -17.39
C GLY A 184 24.93 7.73 -18.80
N THR A 185 23.98 8.42 -19.43
CA THR A 185 23.62 8.19 -20.84
C THR A 185 24.55 8.93 -21.79
N ASN A 186 24.40 8.70 -23.11
CA ASN A 186 25.10 9.48 -24.13
C ASN A 186 24.71 10.98 -24.15
N THR A 187 23.63 11.37 -23.47
CA THR A 187 23.15 12.75 -23.36
C THR A 187 23.50 13.44 -22.03
N ASP A 188 24.06 12.70 -21.06
CA ASP A 188 24.61 13.22 -19.80
C ASP A 188 25.75 12.32 -19.28
N LYS A 189 26.84 12.27 -20.04
CA LYS A 189 27.99 11.39 -19.74
C LYS A 189 28.67 11.74 -18.42
N ASP A 190 28.72 13.03 -18.08
CA ASP A 190 29.34 13.54 -16.86
C ASP A 190 28.41 13.45 -15.63
N SER A 191 27.20 12.90 -15.80
CA SER A 191 26.19 12.74 -14.73
C SER A 191 25.84 14.05 -14.03
N LYS A 192 25.80 15.16 -14.77
CA LYS A 192 25.45 16.49 -14.24
C LYS A 192 24.03 16.51 -13.68
N ALA A 193 23.09 15.79 -14.29
CA ALA A 193 21.71 15.72 -13.83
C ALA A 193 21.56 15.02 -12.47
N ALA A 194 22.35 13.96 -12.22
CA ALA A 194 22.39 13.30 -10.91
C ALA A 194 22.96 14.22 -9.82
N ASN A 195 23.94 15.04 -10.19
CA ASN A 195 24.47 16.06 -9.28
C ASN A 195 23.40 17.14 -9.02
N GLU A 196 22.69 17.69 -10.01
CA GLU A 196 21.68 18.73 -9.78
C GLU A 196 20.40 18.30 -9.01
N SER A 197 20.26 17.02 -8.68
CA SER A 197 19.06 16.43 -8.04
C SER A 197 19.05 16.55 -6.50
N PHE A 198 19.93 17.36 -5.91
CA PHE A 198 20.16 17.48 -4.46
C PHE A 198 18.94 17.91 -3.62
N PRO A 199 18.71 17.29 -2.45
CA PRO A 199 17.91 17.91 -1.38
C PRO A 199 18.62 19.13 -0.77
N ARG A 200 17.87 20.09 -0.18
CA ARG A 200 18.41 21.15 0.70
C ARG A 200 18.89 20.62 2.07
N ASP A 201 18.68 19.34 2.34
CA ASP A 201 19.00 18.69 3.62
C ASP A 201 20.25 17.81 3.49
N ALA A 202 21.29 18.15 4.25
CA ALA A 202 22.59 17.49 4.27
C ALA A 202 22.57 16.09 4.93
N SER A 203 21.45 15.66 5.53
CA SER A 203 21.31 14.37 6.23
C SER A 203 20.93 13.19 5.33
N LEU A 204 20.80 13.41 4.02
CA LEU A 204 20.36 12.42 3.03
C LEU A 204 21.50 12.01 2.07
N PRO A 205 21.42 10.83 1.42
CA PRO A 205 22.38 10.44 0.40
C PRO A 205 22.55 11.54 -0.64
N ARG A 206 23.79 11.98 -0.88
CA ARG A 206 24.11 13.10 -1.78
C ARG A 206 23.81 12.82 -3.26
N SER A 207 23.42 11.61 -3.63
CA SER A 207 23.12 11.25 -5.00
C SER A 207 21.98 10.24 -5.07
N VAL A 208 21.05 10.50 -5.99
CA VAL A 208 20.09 9.51 -6.46
C VAL A 208 20.69 8.87 -7.72
N ALA A 209 20.63 7.55 -7.81
CA ALA A 209 21.17 6.83 -8.97
C ALA A 209 20.49 7.32 -10.26
N GLY A 210 21.26 7.55 -11.32
CA GLY A 210 20.73 7.72 -12.66
C GLY A 210 20.19 6.41 -13.24
N GLN A 211 19.50 6.48 -14.38
CA GLN A 211 19.04 5.29 -15.12
C GLN A 211 18.20 4.31 -14.28
N GLN A 212 17.50 4.80 -13.26
CA GLN A 212 16.55 3.98 -12.51
C GLN A 212 15.44 3.44 -13.41
N PRO A 213 14.90 2.24 -13.13
CA PRO A 213 13.87 1.60 -13.94
C PRO A 213 12.47 2.22 -13.70
N LEU A 214 12.33 3.52 -13.92
CA LEU A 214 11.08 4.26 -13.77
C LEU A 214 10.16 4.05 -14.98
N MET A 215 8.84 4.07 -14.77
CA MET A 215 7.87 4.24 -15.86
C MET A 215 7.15 5.57 -15.66
N ILE A 216 7.18 6.43 -16.68
CA ILE A 216 6.53 7.74 -16.65
C ILE A 216 5.50 7.81 -17.77
N LEU A 217 4.27 8.14 -17.39
CA LEU A 217 3.17 8.40 -18.31
C LEU A 217 2.90 9.91 -18.29
N SER A 218 3.10 10.59 -19.42
CA SER A 218 2.83 12.03 -19.53
C SER A 218 1.90 12.33 -20.69
N ALA A 219 0.85 13.10 -20.42
CA ALA A 219 -0.11 13.51 -21.42
C ALA A 219 -0.66 14.91 -21.07
N PRO A 220 -0.14 15.99 -21.69
CA PRO A 220 -0.56 17.37 -21.36
C PRO A 220 -2.06 17.65 -21.50
N ALA A 221 -2.75 16.89 -22.37
CA ALA A 221 -4.20 17.00 -22.57
C ALA A 221 -5.03 16.04 -21.70
N GLY A 222 -4.40 15.24 -20.84
CA GLY A 222 -5.03 14.29 -19.93
C GLY A 222 -4.72 12.82 -20.23
N LEU A 223 -4.92 11.98 -19.21
CA LEU A 223 -4.72 10.53 -19.26
C LEU A 223 -5.98 9.82 -18.75
N ALA A 224 -6.42 8.78 -19.46
CA ALA A 224 -7.54 7.93 -19.05
C ALA A 224 -7.11 6.45 -19.00
N ALA A 225 -7.44 5.78 -17.90
CA ALA A 225 -7.29 4.33 -17.76
C ALA A 225 -8.68 3.71 -17.62
N THR A 226 -9.06 2.85 -18.57
CA THR A 226 -10.42 2.25 -18.64
C THR A 226 -10.33 0.75 -18.91
N THR A 227 -11.35 -0.01 -18.48
CA THR A 227 -11.45 -1.46 -18.63
C THR A 227 -12.89 -1.90 -18.40
N ASP A 228 -13.37 -2.90 -19.15
CA ASP A 228 -14.72 -3.45 -18.98
C ASP A 228 -14.86 -4.36 -17.75
N ASN A 229 -13.74 -4.79 -17.16
CA ASN A 229 -13.72 -5.68 -16.01
C ASN A 229 -13.19 -4.98 -14.74
N SER A 230 -11.87 -5.03 -14.50
CA SER A 230 -11.27 -4.56 -13.24
C SER A 230 -9.99 -3.76 -13.47
N LEU A 231 -9.83 -2.67 -12.72
CA LEU A 231 -8.60 -1.89 -12.61
C LEU A 231 -8.02 -2.07 -11.19
N THR A 232 -6.76 -2.46 -11.10
CA THR A 232 -6.03 -2.62 -9.83
C THR A 232 -4.84 -1.68 -9.81
N LEU A 233 -4.73 -0.87 -8.76
CA LEU A 233 -3.56 -0.06 -8.44
C LEU A 233 -2.99 -0.56 -7.11
N ALA A 234 -1.73 -0.95 -7.10
CA ALA A 234 -1.06 -1.49 -5.92
C ALA A 234 0.37 -0.94 -5.86
N ALA A 235 0.81 -0.58 -4.66
CA ALA A 235 2.16 -0.13 -4.37
C ALA A 235 2.68 -0.87 -3.14
N GLY A 236 3.98 -1.17 -3.11
CA GLY A 236 4.63 -1.84 -1.98
C GLY A 236 4.90 -0.91 -0.79
N THR A 237 4.95 0.41 -1.04
CA THR A 237 5.17 1.45 -0.03
C THR A 237 3.98 2.41 0.02
N ASN A 238 3.95 3.38 -0.90
CA ASN A 238 2.99 4.50 -0.87
C ASN A 238 2.18 4.55 -2.17
N LEU A 239 0.90 4.90 -2.05
CA LEU A 239 0.02 5.24 -3.17
C LEU A 239 -0.42 6.70 -3.05
N ASP A 240 0.27 7.59 -3.76
CA ASP A 240 -0.01 9.02 -3.75
C ASP A 240 -1.07 9.38 -4.82
N GLN A 241 -2.23 9.90 -4.39
CA GLN A 241 -3.29 10.40 -5.27
C GLN A 241 -3.44 11.91 -5.11
N ILE A 242 -2.86 12.67 -6.02
CA ILE A 242 -2.72 14.12 -5.88
C ILE A 242 -3.38 14.81 -7.08
N ALA A 243 -4.22 15.81 -6.79
CA ALA A 243 -4.80 16.71 -7.78
C ALA A 243 -4.64 18.15 -7.27
N GLN A 244 -4.22 19.07 -8.14
CA GLN A 244 -4.07 20.49 -7.77
C GLN A 244 -5.40 21.21 -7.49
N ARG A 245 -6.52 20.60 -7.88
CA ARG A 245 -7.84 21.19 -7.75
C ARG A 245 -8.79 20.27 -7.00
N ASP A 246 -9.27 19.21 -7.65
CA ASP A 246 -10.30 18.33 -7.10
C ASP A 246 -9.89 16.86 -7.26
N THR A 247 -9.93 16.09 -6.16
CA THR A 247 -9.89 14.63 -6.20
C THR A 247 -11.32 14.10 -6.07
N GLN A 248 -11.77 13.30 -7.03
CA GLN A 248 -13.12 12.74 -7.04
C GLN A 248 -13.07 11.21 -7.06
N GLN A 249 -13.72 10.58 -6.08
CA GLN A 249 -13.87 9.13 -6.00
C GLN A 249 -15.37 8.80 -6.01
N THR A 250 -15.83 8.11 -7.07
CA THR A 250 -17.24 7.73 -7.24
C THR A 250 -17.35 6.22 -7.33
N SER A 251 -18.34 5.64 -6.65
CA SER A 251 -18.61 4.21 -6.68
C SER A 251 -20.11 3.96 -6.84
N GLY A 252 -20.49 3.08 -7.76
CA GLY A 252 -21.91 2.80 -8.03
C GLY A 252 -22.62 1.98 -6.94
N ARG A 253 -21.86 1.30 -6.05
CA ARG A 253 -22.45 0.40 -5.03
C ARG A 253 -21.87 0.58 -3.63
N ARG A 254 -20.55 0.50 -3.47
CA ARG A 254 -19.87 0.61 -2.16
C ARG A 254 -18.54 1.32 -2.33
N TRP A 255 -18.21 2.16 -1.35
CA TRP A 255 -16.85 2.67 -1.14
C TRP A 255 -16.33 2.06 0.15
N LEU A 256 -15.26 1.27 0.05
CA LEU A 256 -14.65 0.57 1.19
C LEU A 256 -13.22 1.08 1.34
N HIS A 257 -12.91 1.62 2.52
CA HIS A 257 -11.59 2.13 2.86
C HIS A 257 -11.14 1.47 4.17
N ASN A 258 -10.37 0.38 4.03
CA ASN A 258 -9.85 -0.39 5.14
C ASN A 258 -8.40 0.01 5.39
N VAL A 259 -8.08 0.49 6.59
CA VAL A 259 -6.76 0.99 6.94
C VAL A 259 -6.23 0.24 8.17
N GLY A 260 -4.96 -0.16 8.13
CA GLY A 260 -4.37 -1.05 9.13
C GLY A 260 -3.94 -0.38 10.43
N GLN A 261 -3.72 0.95 10.44
CA GLN A 261 -3.26 1.68 11.62
C GLN A 261 -4.22 2.81 12.01
N HIS A 262 -4.32 3.88 11.22
CA HIS A 262 -5.18 5.03 11.54
C HIS A 262 -5.64 5.75 10.27
N ILE A 263 -6.70 6.56 10.39
CA ILE A 263 -7.21 7.46 9.34
C ILE A 263 -7.10 8.89 9.86
N SER A 264 -6.41 9.75 9.11
CA SER A 264 -6.36 11.21 9.34
C SER A 264 -7.07 11.93 8.19
N LEU A 265 -8.11 12.70 8.52
CA LEU A 265 -8.87 13.51 7.56
C LEU A 265 -8.74 14.99 7.93
N PHE A 266 -7.99 15.72 7.13
CA PHE A 266 -7.75 17.14 7.32
C PHE A 266 -8.37 17.97 6.20
N VAL A 267 -8.98 19.11 6.56
CA VAL A 267 -9.44 20.11 5.61
C VAL A 267 -8.96 21.48 6.08
N ALA A 268 -8.10 22.14 5.30
CA ALA A 268 -7.64 23.50 5.59
C ALA A 268 -8.80 24.52 5.63
N GLY A 269 -9.81 24.30 4.79
CA GLY A 269 -11.04 25.07 4.76
C GLY A 269 -10.88 26.47 4.16
N VAL A 270 -12.02 27.12 3.93
CA VAL A 270 -12.11 28.56 3.64
C VAL A 270 -12.96 29.16 4.73
N LYS A 271 -12.56 30.33 5.24
CA LYS A 271 -13.31 31.03 6.29
C LYS A 271 -14.78 31.18 5.88
N ASP A 272 -15.68 30.96 6.84
CA ASP A 272 -17.13 31.09 6.68
C ASP A 272 -17.75 30.14 5.62
N SER A 273 -17.07 29.04 5.30
CA SER A 273 -17.56 27.97 4.41
C SER A 273 -17.66 26.62 5.13
N ILE A 274 -18.48 25.71 4.60
CA ILE A 274 -18.57 24.34 5.12
C ILE A 274 -17.29 23.59 4.71
N SER A 275 -16.44 23.26 5.67
CA SER A 275 -15.18 22.53 5.41
C SER A 275 -15.36 21.01 5.33
N LEU A 276 -16.25 20.41 6.12
CA LEU A 276 -16.49 18.96 6.12
C LEU A 276 -17.98 18.64 6.14
N LYS A 277 -18.39 17.66 5.34
CA LYS A 277 -19.79 17.24 5.21
C LYS A 277 -19.89 15.72 5.08
N LEU A 278 -20.51 15.08 6.07
CA LEU A 278 -20.78 13.64 6.10
C LEU A 278 -22.30 13.43 6.15
N ILE A 279 -22.89 12.99 5.04
CA ILE A 279 -24.35 12.87 4.90
C ILE A 279 -24.73 11.50 4.38
N ALA A 280 -25.65 10.83 5.07
CA ALA A 280 -26.37 9.68 4.56
C ALA A 280 -27.82 10.11 4.21
N ALA A 281 -28.20 10.00 2.94
CA ALA A 281 -29.56 10.37 2.51
C ALA A 281 -30.64 9.42 3.06
N LYS A 282 -30.29 8.14 3.25
CA LYS A 282 -31.14 7.09 3.81
C LYS A 282 -30.27 6.12 4.61
N GLY A 283 -30.90 5.42 5.56
CA GLY A 283 -30.22 4.44 6.39
C GLY A 283 -29.62 5.04 7.66
N LYS A 284 -29.06 4.16 8.50
CA LYS A 284 -28.47 4.51 9.79
C LYS A 284 -27.02 4.97 9.61
N VAL A 285 -26.66 6.09 10.22
CA VAL A 285 -25.25 6.46 10.43
C VAL A 285 -24.78 5.87 11.76
N GLN A 286 -23.62 5.23 11.76
CA GLN A 286 -23.01 4.62 12.93
C GLN A 286 -21.54 4.98 12.99
N VAL A 287 -21.12 5.56 14.11
CA VAL A 287 -19.73 5.91 14.42
C VAL A 287 -19.39 5.27 15.77
N GLN A 288 -18.28 4.56 15.86
CA GLN A 288 -17.89 3.81 17.06
C GLN A 288 -16.38 3.83 17.25
N ALA A 289 -15.94 4.11 18.49
CA ALA A 289 -14.65 3.70 19.00
C ALA A 289 -14.87 2.40 19.80
N GLN A 290 -14.42 1.26 19.28
CA GLN A 290 -14.81 -0.05 19.81
C GLN A 290 -14.00 -0.50 21.03
N SER A 291 -12.79 0.06 21.18
CA SER A 291 -11.86 -0.28 22.27
C SER A 291 -11.28 0.93 23.00
N ASP A 292 -11.62 2.16 22.57
CA ASP A 292 -11.01 3.39 23.08
C ASP A 292 -12.03 4.54 23.15
N ALA A 293 -11.59 5.71 23.57
CA ALA A 293 -12.38 6.91 23.70
C ALA A 293 -12.87 7.48 22.35
N MET A 294 -13.94 8.26 22.42
CA MET A 294 -14.43 9.09 21.34
C MET A 294 -14.47 10.54 21.83
N GLU A 295 -13.91 11.46 21.04
CA GLU A 295 -13.93 12.90 21.30
C GLU A 295 -14.68 13.64 20.19
N LEU A 296 -15.48 14.64 20.57
CA LEU A 296 -16.13 15.57 19.64
C LEU A 296 -16.01 16.99 20.21
N THR A 297 -15.12 17.78 19.63
CA THR A 297 -14.77 19.13 20.12
C THR A 297 -14.99 20.16 19.01
N ALA A 298 -15.53 21.33 19.38
CA ALA A 298 -15.66 22.49 18.50
C ALA A 298 -15.28 23.77 19.25
N ASP A 299 -14.63 24.70 18.57
CA ASP A 299 -14.30 26.04 19.10
C ASP A 299 -15.55 26.91 19.32
N ARG A 300 -16.61 26.62 18.55
CA ARG A 300 -17.93 27.23 18.67
C ARG A 300 -18.96 26.18 19.05
N ASP A 301 -20.23 26.45 18.75
CA ASP A 301 -21.34 25.64 19.20
C ASP A 301 -21.28 24.18 18.69
N VAL A 302 -21.56 23.24 19.60
CA VAL A 302 -21.90 21.85 19.26
C VAL A 302 -23.41 21.68 19.35
N THR A 303 -24.06 21.30 18.26
CA THR A 303 -25.51 21.04 18.21
C THR A 303 -25.81 19.57 17.98
N ILE A 304 -26.56 18.95 18.90
CA ILE A 304 -27.06 17.57 18.78
C ILE A 304 -28.59 17.62 18.75
N THR A 305 -29.20 17.13 17.67
CA THR A 305 -30.65 17.26 17.47
C THR A 305 -31.26 16.00 16.86
N SER A 306 -32.43 15.61 17.39
CA SER A 306 -33.29 14.58 16.83
C SER A 306 -34.66 15.20 16.51
N CYS A 307 -34.91 15.54 15.24
CA CYS A 307 -36.08 16.33 14.86
C CYS A 307 -37.42 15.60 15.02
N LYS A 308 -37.42 14.26 14.97
CA LYS A 308 -38.64 13.43 15.01
C LYS A 308 -38.55 12.28 16.04
N GLY A 309 -37.43 12.16 16.73
CA GLY A 309 -37.14 11.04 17.61
C GLY A 309 -36.72 11.52 18.99
N LYS A 310 -35.78 10.78 19.59
CA LYS A 310 -35.20 11.10 20.89
C LYS A 310 -33.68 11.24 20.78
N VAL A 311 -33.10 11.97 21.71
CA VAL A 311 -31.66 11.94 22.01
C VAL A 311 -31.49 11.02 23.22
N VAL A 312 -30.59 10.04 23.12
CA VAL A 312 -30.28 9.10 24.22
C VAL A 312 -28.80 9.25 24.53
N ILE A 313 -28.50 9.66 25.76
CA ILE A 313 -27.15 9.72 26.32
C ILE A 313 -27.13 8.73 27.48
N SER A 314 -26.21 7.77 27.42
CA SER A 314 -26.12 6.70 28.42
C SER A 314 -24.67 6.34 28.63
N ALA A 315 -24.27 6.20 29.89
CA ALA A 315 -22.93 5.81 30.29
C ALA A 315 -23.01 4.75 31.37
N LYS A 316 -22.00 3.87 31.43
CA LYS A 316 -21.92 2.82 32.46
C LYS A 316 -21.49 3.37 33.82
N HIS A 317 -20.63 4.40 33.83
CA HIS A 317 -20.04 4.96 35.04
C HIS A 317 -20.66 6.30 35.43
N ASP A 318 -20.57 7.29 34.55
CA ASP A 318 -21.10 8.62 34.83
C ASP A 318 -21.45 9.41 33.56
N ILE A 319 -22.40 10.32 33.71
CA ILE A 319 -22.69 11.40 32.76
C ILE A 319 -22.46 12.71 33.50
N LEU A 320 -21.60 13.57 32.96
CA LEU A 320 -21.28 14.88 33.52
C LEU A 320 -21.57 15.97 32.47
N LEU A 321 -22.40 16.94 32.83
CA LEU A 321 -22.71 18.12 32.03
C LEU A 321 -22.24 19.35 32.79
N THR A 322 -21.33 20.14 32.24
CA THR A 322 -20.73 21.31 32.92
C THR A 322 -20.88 22.58 32.10
N SER A 323 -21.00 23.72 32.79
CA SER A 323 -20.97 25.06 32.17
C SER A 323 -20.68 26.13 33.22
N GLY A 324 -19.69 27.01 32.98
CA GLY A 324 -19.42 28.18 33.84
C GLY A 324 -19.19 27.88 35.32
N GLY A 325 -18.74 26.67 35.68
CA GLY A 325 -18.57 26.20 37.06
C GLY A 325 -19.79 25.49 37.67
N GLY A 326 -20.97 25.55 37.04
CA GLY A 326 -22.12 24.71 37.39
C GLY A 326 -22.08 23.34 36.69
N TYR A 327 -22.71 22.34 37.28
CA TYR A 327 -22.83 21.02 36.67
C TYR A 327 -24.05 20.21 37.10
N ILE A 328 -24.41 19.25 36.25
CA ILE A 328 -25.29 18.12 36.56
C ILE A 328 -24.50 16.83 36.36
N ARG A 329 -24.50 15.96 37.36
CA ARG A 329 -23.81 14.66 37.30
C ARG A 329 -24.78 13.52 37.63
N LEU A 330 -24.78 12.47 36.81
CA LEU A 330 -25.47 11.22 37.07
C LEU A 330 -24.42 10.13 37.31
N SER A 331 -24.35 9.57 38.52
CA SER A 331 -23.36 8.53 38.85
C SER A 331 -23.78 7.69 40.05
N GLY A 332 -23.53 6.38 40.00
CA GLY A 332 -23.81 5.48 41.13
C GLY A 332 -25.29 5.42 41.57
N GLY A 333 -26.23 5.78 40.68
CA GLY A 333 -27.66 5.92 41.00
C GLY A 333 -28.05 7.28 41.60
N ASN A 334 -27.09 8.18 41.82
CA ASN A 334 -27.30 9.53 42.34
C ASN A 334 -27.40 10.57 41.21
N ILE A 335 -28.02 11.71 41.53
CA ILE A 335 -28.08 12.91 40.70
C ILE A 335 -27.54 14.08 41.53
N ASP A 336 -26.43 14.67 41.10
CA ASP A 336 -25.85 15.88 41.71
C ASP A 336 -26.20 17.10 40.85
N ILE A 337 -26.69 18.17 41.47
CA ILE A 337 -26.98 19.45 40.81
C ILE A 337 -26.30 20.55 41.63
N HIS A 338 -25.16 21.04 41.16
CA HIS A 338 -24.37 22.06 41.86
C HIS A 338 -24.12 23.28 40.97
N CYS A 339 -24.21 24.48 41.54
CA CYS A 339 -23.81 25.72 40.87
C CYS A 339 -23.25 26.73 41.88
N PRO A 340 -22.40 27.67 41.44
CA PRO A 340 -21.82 28.69 42.32
C PRO A 340 -22.81 29.77 42.77
N ASP A 341 -23.91 29.96 42.04
CA ASP A 341 -24.94 30.95 42.34
C ASP A 341 -26.28 30.23 42.54
N THR A 342 -27.31 30.57 41.75
CA THR A 342 -28.68 30.16 42.01
C THR A 342 -29.08 28.92 41.21
N VAL A 343 -29.61 27.88 41.89
CA VAL A 343 -30.39 26.81 41.25
C VAL A 343 -31.84 27.28 41.12
N SER A 344 -32.26 27.70 39.92
CA SER A 344 -33.66 28.11 39.66
C SER A 344 -34.49 26.94 39.13
N ILE A 345 -35.48 26.49 39.92
CA ILE A 345 -36.43 25.43 39.54
C ILE A 345 -37.83 26.04 39.46
N LYS A 346 -38.49 25.93 38.29
CA LYS A 346 -39.84 26.47 38.06
C LYS A 346 -40.75 25.36 37.56
N GLY A 347 -41.90 25.18 38.21
CA GLY A 347 -42.93 24.21 37.84
C GLY A 347 -44.21 24.46 38.64
N ALA A 348 -45.36 23.99 38.14
CA ALA A 348 -46.62 24.08 38.86
C ALA A 348 -46.70 23.08 40.04
N ASP A 349 -46.04 21.91 39.90
CA ASP A 349 -46.01 20.82 40.89
C ASP A 349 -44.62 20.17 40.97
N HIS A 350 -44.22 19.72 42.16
CA HIS A 350 -42.93 19.06 42.42
C HIS A 350 -43.19 17.77 43.22
N ALA A 351 -43.33 16.63 42.54
CA ALA A 351 -43.62 15.34 43.19
C ALA A 351 -42.34 14.57 43.53
N LEU A 352 -42.14 14.24 44.81
CA LEU A 352 -41.00 13.46 45.32
C LEU A 352 -41.51 12.12 45.89
N THR A 353 -41.94 11.21 45.02
CA THR A 353 -42.69 9.97 45.37
C THR A 353 -41.81 8.76 45.70
N GLY A 354 -40.54 8.95 46.02
CA GLY A 354 -39.57 7.89 46.30
C GLY A 354 -38.71 7.48 45.08
N PRO A 355 -37.75 6.56 45.29
CA PRO A 355 -36.77 6.18 44.27
C PRO A 355 -37.36 5.31 43.16
N ALA A 356 -36.80 5.41 41.96
CA ALA A 356 -37.12 4.57 40.80
C ALA A 356 -35.84 4.15 40.06
N THR A 357 -35.93 3.14 39.20
CA THR A 357 -34.77 2.64 38.42
C THR A 357 -35.18 2.35 36.99
N LEU A 358 -34.30 2.69 36.03
CA LEU A 358 -34.45 2.36 34.62
C LEU A 358 -33.21 1.58 34.14
N PRO A 359 -33.32 0.28 33.83
CA PRO A 359 -32.19 -0.48 33.27
C PRO A 359 -31.88 -0.02 31.84
N VAL A 360 -30.60 0.24 31.55
CA VAL A 360 -30.12 0.58 30.21
C VAL A 360 -29.34 -0.61 29.64
N SER A 361 -29.66 -1.00 28.40
CA SER A 361 -28.89 -1.99 27.64
C SER A 361 -27.93 -1.28 26.69
N PHE A 362 -26.65 -1.66 26.76
CA PHE A 362 -25.60 -1.13 25.88
C PHE A 362 -25.46 -2.01 24.64
N PRO A 363 -25.18 -1.43 23.46
CA PRO A 363 -24.88 -2.21 22.27
C PRO A 363 -23.64 -3.09 22.51
N PRO A 364 -23.64 -4.37 22.09
CA PRO A 364 -22.46 -5.20 22.21
C PRO A 364 -21.35 -4.64 21.33
N LEU A 365 -20.23 -4.25 21.95
CA LEU A 365 -18.99 -3.96 21.24
C LEU A 365 -18.22 -5.27 21.03
N PRO A 366 -17.48 -5.41 19.92
CA PRO A 366 -16.57 -6.55 19.74
C PRO A 366 -15.63 -6.61 20.94
N GLN A 367 -15.69 -7.71 21.68
CA GLN A 367 -14.70 -7.97 22.72
C GLN A 367 -13.52 -8.65 22.02
N PRO A 368 -12.26 -8.25 22.29
CA PRO A 368 -11.13 -9.08 21.92
C PRO A 368 -11.42 -10.50 22.43
N GLY A 369 -11.25 -11.48 21.54
CA GLY A 369 -11.71 -12.84 21.80
C GLY A 369 -11.26 -13.33 23.18
N LYS A 370 -12.11 -14.08 23.89
CA LYS A 370 -11.80 -14.70 25.19
C LYS A 370 -10.79 -15.85 25.06
N HIS A 371 -9.79 -15.68 24.20
CA HIS A 371 -8.75 -16.67 23.97
C HIS A 371 -7.69 -16.52 25.05
N TRP A 372 -7.16 -17.66 25.44
CA TRP A 372 -6.06 -17.74 26.37
C TRP A 372 -5.07 -18.77 25.86
N ILE A 373 -3.81 -18.59 26.24
CA ILE A 373 -2.75 -19.56 25.96
C ILE A 373 -1.93 -19.79 27.22
N ALA A 374 -1.41 -21.01 27.36
CA ALA A 374 -0.41 -21.37 28.37
C ALA A 374 0.61 -22.29 27.71
N ALA A 375 1.88 -22.16 28.11
CA ALA A 375 2.94 -23.06 27.67
C ALA A 375 2.97 -24.29 28.59
N SER A 376 3.33 -25.46 28.06
CA SER A 376 3.59 -26.66 28.86
C SER A 376 4.71 -27.48 28.25
N LEU A 377 5.60 -27.99 29.11
CA LEU A 377 6.75 -28.78 28.70
C LEU A 377 6.85 -30.06 29.54
N MET A 378 6.94 -31.19 28.84
CA MET A 378 7.16 -32.51 29.40
C MET A 378 8.34 -33.17 28.68
N ASP A 379 9.03 -34.09 29.35
CA ASP A 379 10.06 -34.93 28.73
C ASP A 379 9.46 -36.06 27.87
N ALA A 380 10.33 -36.90 27.30
CA ALA A 380 9.93 -37.99 26.41
C ALA A 380 9.11 -39.07 27.14
N GLU A 381 9.25 -39.17 28.46
CA GLU A 381 8.54 -40.09 29.34
C GLU A 381 7.25 -39.49 29.92
N GLY A 382 6.93 -38.23 29.56
CA GLY A 382 5.72 -37.52 30.00
C GLY A 382 5.82 -36.88 31.37
N LYS A 383 7.02 -36.76 31.95
CA LYS A 383 7.25 -36.09 33.24
C LYS A 383 7.40 -34.58 33.02
N PRO A 384 6.81 -33.75 33.89
CA PRO A 384 6.85 -32.30 33.75
C PRO A 384 8.27 -31.74 33.95
N ILE A 385 8.64 -30.76 33.13
CA ILE A 385 9.88 -29.99 33.29
C ILE A 385 9.54 -28.68 34.02
N ALA A 386 9.80 -28.66 35.33
CA ALA A 386 9.60 -27.49 36.18
C ALA A 386 10.71 -26.43 35.98
N ASP A 387 10.41 -25.18 36.36
CA ASP A 387 11.36 -24.06 36.44
C ASP A 387 12.01 -23.63 35.10
N ALA A 388 11.62 -24.24 33.98
CA ALA A 388 12.01 -23.77 32.65
C ALA A 388 11.33 -22.43 32.35
N LYS A 389 12.08 -21.48 31.79
CA LYS A 389 11.49 -20.25 31.26
C LYS A 389 10.91 -20.53 29.89
N TYR A 390 9.81 -19.87 29.57
CA TYR A 390 9.21 -19.95 28.25
C TYR A 390 8.95 -18.57 27.68
N LYS A 391 8.92 -18.50 26.35
CA LYS A 391 8.54 -17.32 25.58
C LYS A 391 7.59 -17.75 24.46
N ILE A 392 6.42 -17.12 24.39
CA ILE A 392 5.42 -17.31 23.34
C ILE A 392 5.50 -16.08 22.44
N ARG A 393 5.78 -16.27 21.16
CA ARG A 393 5.82 -15.21 20.15
C ARG A 393 4.72 -15.46 19.12
N PHE A 394 3.82 -14.50 18.98
CA PHE A 394 2.81 -14.51 17.93
C PHE A 394 3.33 -13.82 16.66
N ASP A 395 2.78 -14.20 15.51
CA ASP A 395 3.16 -13.64 14.21
C ASP A 395 2.94 -12.11 14.12
N GLY A 396 1.92 -11.58 14.81
CA GLY A 396 1.66 -10.14 14.95
C GLY A 396 2.67 -9.39 15.83
N GLY A 397 3.72 -10.06 16.32
CA GLY A 397 4.81 -9.46 17.10
C GLY A 397 4.60 -9.45 18.62
N MET A 398 3.39 -9.74 19.09
CA MET A 398 3.10 -9.89 20.52
C MET A 398 3.96 -11.01 21.12
N THR A 399 4.52 -10.75 22.30
CA THR A 399 5.41 -11.68 23.00
C THR A 399 5.02 -11.78 24.47
N LEU A 400 4.90 -13.01 24.95
CA LEU A 400 4.60 -13.34 26.35
C LEU A 400 5.71 -14.21 26.92
N ALA A 401 5.99 -14.07 28.22
CA ALA A 401 7.00 -14.87 28.90
C ALA A 401 6.56 -15.28 30.30
N GLY A 402 7.19 -16.31 30.83
CA GLY A 402 6.98 -16.79 32.18
C GLY A 402 7.91 -17.95 32.53
N THR A 403 7.71 -18.52 33.71
CA THR A 403 8.38 -19.72 34.18
C THR A 403 7.33 -20.81 34.38
N LEU A 404 7.66 -22.06 34.05
CA LEU A 404 6.80 -23.21 34.30
C LEU A 404 6.77 -23.55 35.79
N ASP A 405 5.58 -23.91 36.28
CA ASP A 405 5.40 -24.39 37.64
C ASP A 405 5.90 -25.83 37.83
N GLN A 406 5.69 -26.39 39.03
CA GLN A 406 6.09 -27.76 39.36
C GLN A 406 5.35 -28.83 38.55
N ALA A 407 4.25 -28.49 37.88
CA ALA A 407 3.52 -29.36 36.96
C ALA A 407 3.95 -29.15 35.49
N GLY A 408 5.00 -28.35 35.23
CA GLY A 408 5.48 -28.08 33.88
C GLY A 408 4.51 -27.24 33.06
N VAL A 409 3.68 -26.42 33.73
CA VAL A 409 2.66 -25.57 33.11
C VAL A 409 2.94 -24.10 33.42
N GLY A 410 2.86 -23.26 32.40
CA GLY A 410 3.01 -21.81 32.51
C GLY A 410 1.71 -21.12 32.89
N GLN A 411 1.82 -19.89 33.42
CA GLN A 411 0.64 -19.06 33.68
C GLN A 411 -0.28 -18.91 32.45
N ARG A 412 -1.59 -18.82 32.72
CA ARG A 412 -2.61 -18.60 31.70
C ARG A 412 -2.64 -17.12 31.28
N HIS A 413 -2.22 -16.84 30.06
CA HIS A 413 -2.30 -15.51 29.47
C HIS A 413 -3.64 -15.31 28.78
N GLN A 414 -4.38 -14.25 29.13
CA GLN A 414 -5.71 -13.95 28.57
C GLN A 414 -5.62 -12.89 27.47
N ALA A 415 -6.70 -12.75 26.69
CA ALA A 415 -6.84 -11.75 25.62
C ALA A 415 -5.74 -11.84 24.56
N VAL A 416 -5.31 -13.07 24.25
CA VAL A 416 -4.28 -13.32 23.24
C VAL A 416 -4.91 -13.39 21.84
N PRO A 417 -4.18 -12.97 20.78
CA PRO A 417 -4.66 -13.06 19.41
C PRO A 417 -4.85 -14.52 18.97
N LEU A 418 -5.79 -14.75 18.05
CA LEU A 418 -6.05 -16.06 17.46
C LEU A 418 -5.20 -16.25 16.18
N GLU A 419 -3.88 -16.24 16.36
CA GLU A 419 -2.90 -16.38 15.30
C GLU A 419 -1.84 -17.44 15.67
N PRO A 420 -1.05 -17.96 14.70
CA PRO A 420 0.02 -18.89 15.00
C PRO A 420 0.99 -18.31 16.04
N ALA A 421 1.43 -19.16 16.97
CA ALA A 421 2.38 -18.80 17.99
C ALA A 421 3.52 -19.81 18.02
N GLN A 422 4.75 -19.31 18.15
CA GLN A 422 5.93 -20.12 18.42
C GLN A 422 6.25 -20.06 19.91
N VAL A 423 6.43 -21.23 20.52
CA VAL A 423 6.85 -21.34 21.92
C VAL A 423 8.29 -21.81 21.97
N SER A 424 9.15 -21.05 22.63
CA SER A 424 10.53 -21.41 22.92
C SER A 424 10.72 -21.59 24.43
N TYR A 425 11.45 -22.62 24.82
CA TYR A 425 11.79 -22.91 26.21
C TYR A 425 13.28 -22.75 26.46
N GLU A 426 13.63 -22.19 27.61
CA GLU A 426 14.99 -22.16 28.17
C GLU A 426 14.97 -23.11 29.38
N LEU A 427 15.59 -24.27 29.21
CA LEU A 427 15.64 -25.30 30.25
C LEU A 427 16.46 -24.80 31.45
N PRO A 428 16.06 -25.18 32.69
CA PRO A 428 16.88 -24.88 33.85
C PRO A 428 18.22 -25.62 33.73
N SER A 429 19.28 -25.05 34.33
CA SER A 429 20.57 -25.73 34.38
C SER A 429 20.42 -27.15 34.92
N PRO A 430 21.04 -28.16 34.29
CA PRO A 430 20.98 -29.52 34.79
C PRO A 430 21.46 -29.52 36.23
N LYS A 431 20.70 -30.20 37.11
CA LYS A 431 21.18 -30.44 38.47
C LYS A 431 22.50 -31.18 38.37
N PRO A 432 23.53 -30.84 39.17
CA PRO A 432 24.78 -31.58 39.20
C PRO A 432 24.46 -33.06 39.34
N GLU A 433 25.00 -33.88 38.44
CA GLU A 433 24.90 -35.32 38.55
C GLU A 433 25.42 -35.70 39.93
N ALA A 434 24.57 -36.32 40.76
CA ALA A 434 24.96 -36.67 42.11
C ALA A 434 26.20 -37.57 42.00
N GLU A 435 27.31 -37.13 42.60
CA GLU A 435 28.54 -37.89 42.66
C GLU A 435 28.22 -39.25 43.29
N VAL A 436 28.09 -40.28 42.45
CA VAL A 436 27.78 -41.61 42.94
C VAL A 436 29.03 -42.08 43.65
N ASP A 437 29.03 -42.06 44.99
CA ASP A 437 30.14 -42.57 45.79
C ASP A 437 30.41 -44.02 45.37
N PRO A 438 31.57 -44.33 44.78
CA PRO A 438 31.90 -45.69 44.33
C PRO A 438 31.82 -46.72 45.47
N LEU A 439 31.99 -46.29 46.73
CA LEU A 439 31.83 -47.15 47.91
C LEU A 439 30.38 -47.57 48.16
N SER A 440 29.38 -46.74 47.80
CA SER A 440 27.96 -47.07 47.98
C SER A 440 27.49 -48.18 47.03
N LEU A 441 27.96 -48.16 45.78
CA LEU A 441 27.74 -49.24 44.80
C LEU A 441 28.47 -50.53 45.21
N LEU A 442 29.66 -50.42 45.82
CA LEU A 442 30.40 -51.56 46.35
C LEU A 442 29.71 -52.15 47.60
N GLN A 443 29.18 -51.30 48.49
CA GLN A 443 28.42 -51.72 49.68
C GLN A 443 27.12 -52.44 49.31
N GLN A 444 26.37 -51.94 48.33
CA GLN A 444 25.18 -52.66 47.81
C GLN A 444 25.52 -54.02 47.21
N GLN A 445 26.66 -54.15 46.52
CA GLN A 445 27.12 -55.43 45.95
C GLN A 445 27.66 -56.40 47.02
N ILE A 446 28.17 -55.89 48.14
CA ILE A 446 28.62 -56.69 49.29
C ILE A 446 27.42 -57.16 50.13
N GLU A 447 26.42 -56.30 50.36
CA GLU A 447 25.19 -56.64 51.10
C GLU A 447 24.32 -57.66 50.36
N GLN A 448 24.32 -57.65 49.01
CA GLN A 448 23.65 -58.70 48.22
C GLN A 448 24.37 -60.06 48.24
N LYS A 449 25.61 -60.15 48.77
CA LYS A 449 26.42 -61.39 48.82
C LYS A 449 26.62 -61.97 50.22
N LEU A 450 26.04 -61.39 51.28
CA LEU A 450 26.15 -61.89 52.66
C LEU A 450 24.83 -62.58 53.11
N PRO A 451 24.88 -63.82 53.64
CA PRO A 451 23.67 -64.54 54.06
C PRO A 451 23.09 -63.97 55.37
N ALA A 452 21.76 -63.84 55.41
CA ALA A 452 20.99 -63.31 56.53
C ALA A 452 21.17 -64.13 57.82
N GLY A 453 21.53 -63.46 58.91
CA GLY A 453 21.69 -64.07 60.24
C GLY A 453 21.02 -63.27 61.35
N GLY A 454 19.80 -63.67 61.70
CA GLY A 454 19.35 -63.87 63.09
C GLY A 454 19.05 -62.64 63.94
N ASN A 455 17.75 -62.34 64.06
CA ASN A 455 17.10 -61.35 64.92
C ASN A 455 16.78 -61.91 66.34
N GLY A 456 16.62 -61.01 67.32
CA GLY A 456 15.93 -61.24 68.60
C GLY A 456 16.59 -60.44 69.73
N GLY A 457 15.95 -59.54 70.48
CA GLY A 457 14.55 -59.23 70.75
C GLY A 457 14.45 -58.75 72.22
N ASN A 458 13.37 -58.03 72.58
CA ASN A 458 12.99 -57.45 73.89
C ASN A 458 13.68 -56.12 74.27
N THR A 459 13.00 -55.04 74.68
CA THR A 459 11.61 -54.79 75.16
C THR A 459 11.16 -53.40 74.75
#